data_AF-A0AAX2GA27-F1
#
_entry.id   AF-A0AAX2GA27-F1
#
_cell.length_a   1.000
_cell.length_b   1.000
_cell.length_c   1.000
_cell.angle_alpha   90.00
_cell.angle_beta   90.00
_cell.angle_gamma   90.00
#
_symmetry.space_group_name_H-M   'P 1'
#
loop_
_entity.id
_entity.type
_entity.pdbx_description
1 polymer ?
#
loop_
_entity_poly.entity_id
_entity_poly.type
_entity_poly.pdbx_seq_one_letter_code
_entity_poly.pdbx_strand_id
1 'polypeptide(L)'
;MGNLKFKNITLFEFIIFIHSLQLASGMLIMPSPLATTAGTDGWISIILGWMVTSIIGVFIILMLQKNPNKNFSQILKTYFGKWIGTILFLTYAFYLFFAGFNTLLKATDIVKVWIFPSTPAYQITILLLLPFIILALSGLRALTSYSMLVFFFTTWMPLFLLFSLKSNYNPLHLLPIFKEGLYPILKATKETITPYAGLEIAYYIYPFLQKNKRP
;
A
#
# COMPACT_ATOMS: atom_id res chain seq x y z
N MET A 1 14.41 32.41 10.22
CA MET A 1 13.61 31.45 9.41
C MET A 1 14.45 30.20 9.22
N GLY A 2 14.24 29.17 10.04
CA GLY A 2 15.16 28.05 10.19
C GLY A 2 15.21 27.13 8.97
N ASN A 3 16.42 26.76 8.56
CA ASN A 3 16.73 25.72 7.59
C ASN A 3 15.91 24.44 7.86
N LEU A 4 14.87 24.19 7.08
CA LEU A 4 14.27 22.88 6.95
C LEU A 4 15.32 21.97 6.31
N LYS A 5 16.16 21.33 7.15
CA LYS A 5 16.89 20.13 6.76
C LYS A 5 15.84 19.11 6.34
N PHE A 6 15.51 19.08 5.05
CA PHE A 6 14.82 17.95 4.44
C PHE A 6 15.65 16.71 4.80
N LYS A 7 15.18 15.92 5.77
CA LYS A 7 15.83 14.67 6.14
C LYS A 7 15.61 13.74 4.94
N ASN A 8 16.58 13.74 4.04
CA ASN A 8 16.52 12.93 2.85
C ASN A 8 16.44 11.44 3.22
N ILE A 9 15.56 10.69 2.56
CA ILE A 9 15.39 9.25 2.76
C ILE A 9 16.20 8.47 1.73
N THR A 10 16.71 7.29 2.11
CA THR A 10 17.41 6.42 1.16
C THR A 10 16.44 5.74 0.19
N LEU A 11 16.95 5.21 -0.93
CA LEU A 11 16.13 4.41 -1.86
C LEU A 11 15.52 3.18 -1.17
N PHE A 12 16.27 2.56 -0.26
CA PHE A 12 15.79 1.41 0.50
C PHE A 12 14.65 1.80 1.45
N GLU A 13 14.80 2.91 2.19
CA GLU A 13 13.74 3.47 3.04
C GLU A 13 12.47 3.82 2.23
N PHE A 14 12.64 4.38 1.02
CA PHE A 14 11.54 4.68 0.11
C PHE A 14 10.79 3.42 -0.33
N ILE A 15 11.51 2.38 -0.78
CA ILE A 15 10.91 1.11 -1.22
C ILE A 15 10.16 0.44 -0.07
N ILE A 16 10.80 0.36 1.11
CA ILE A 16 10.16 -0.22 2.29
C ILE A 16 8.91 0.56 2.68
N PHE A 17 8.97 1.90 2.65
CA PHE A 17 7.82 2.71 3.03
C PHE A 17 6.61 2.44 2.14
N ILE A 18 6.80 2.40 0.81
CA ILE A 18 5.73 2.05 -0.14
C ILE A 18 5.23 0.62 0.09
N HIS A 19 6.14 -0.32 0.31
CA HIS A 19 5.77 -1.71 0.60
C HIS A 19 4.97 -1.87 1.90
N SER A 20 5.32 -1.14 2.96
CA SER A 20 4.57 -1.15 4.22
C SER A 20 3.15 -0.62 4.06
N LEU A 21 2.92 0.36 3.17
CA LEU A 21 1.56 0.82 2.85
C LEU A 21 0.74 -0.27 2.15
N GLN A 22 1.34 -0.99 1.20
CA GLN A 22 0.69 -2.09 0.50
C GLN A 22 0.33 -3.23 1.46
N LEU A 23 1.25 -3.61 2.35
CA LEU A 23 0.98 -4.59 3.39
C LEU A 23 -0.20 -4.18 4.28
N ALA A 24 -0.21 -2.92 4.75
CA ALA A 24 -1.26 -2.40 5.63
C ALA A 24 -2.65 -2.33 4.96
N SER A 25 -2.70 -2.02 3.66
CA SER A 25 -3.95 -1.74 2.95
C SER A 25 -4.84 -2.98 2.74
N GLY A 26 -4.30 -4.19 2.81
CA GLY A 26 -5.11 -5.41 2.72
C GLY A 26 -4.42 -6.69 2.26
N MET A 27 -3.09 -6.74 2.18
CA MET A 27 -2.38 -7.91 1.66
C MET A 27 -2.68 -9.20 2.45
N LEU A 28 -2.91 -9.10 3.75
CA LEU A 28 -3.28 -10.25 4.60
C LEU A 28 -4.71 -10.76 4.37
N ILE A 29 -5.62 -9.91 3.88
CA ILE A 29 -7.04 -10.24 3.71
C ILE A 29 -7.32 -10.71 2.27
N MET A 30 -6.48 -10.29 1.31
CA MET A 30 -6.60 -10.58 -0.12
C MET A 30 -6.77 -12.07 -0.52
N PRO A 31 -6.14 -13.06 0.14
CA PRO A 31 -6.23 -14.45 -0.33
C PRO A 31 -7.66 -15.02 -0.34
N SER A 32 -8.49 -14.67 0.64
CA SER A 32 -9.87 -15.18 0.77
C SER A 32 -10.79 -14.77 -0.41
N PRO A 33 -10.92 -13.48 -0.77
CA PRO A 33 -11.75 -13.08 -1.92
C PRO A 33 -11.19 -13.57 -3.26
N LEU A 34 -9.86 -13.69 -3.40
CA LEU A 34 -9.24 -14.29 -4.58
C LEU A 34 -9.61 -15.77 -4.73
N ALA A 35 -9.50 -16.56 -3.65
CA ALA A 35 -9.89 -17.96 -3.66
C ALA A 35 -11.39 -18.15 -3.91
N THR A 36 -12.22 -17.24 -3.38
CA THR A 36 -13.67 -17.27 -3.61
C THR A 36 -14.04 -16.98 -5.06
N THR A 37 -13.30 -16.10 -5.74
CA THR A 37 -13.62 -15.65 -7.11
C THR A 37 -12.95 -16.49 -8.19
N ALA A 38 -11.67 -16.83 -8.02
CA ALA A 38 -10.85 -17.53 -9.01
C ALA A 38 -10.38 -18.92 -8.57
N GLY A 39 -10.81 -19.39 -7.39
CA GLY A 39 -10.44 -20.71 -6.88
C GLY A 39 -8.93 -20.89 -6.78
N THR A 40 -8.45 -22.00 -7.33
CA THR A 40 -7.02 -22.36 -7.37
C THR A 40 -6.20 -21.45 -8.26
N ASP A 41 -6.82 -20.75 -9.22
CA ASP A 41 -6.15 -19.83 -10.16
C ASP A 41 -5.99 -18.41 -9.58
N GLY A 42 -6.37 -18.19 -8.32
CA GLY A 42 -6.28 -16.88 -7.65
C GLY A 42 -4.88 -16.26 -7.65
N TRP A 43 -3.81 -17.07 -7.62
CA TRP A 43 -2.43 -16.59 -7.67
C TRP A 43 -2.08 -15.89 -8.99
N ILE A 44 -2.69 -16.28 -10.10
CA ILE A 44 -2.48 -15.61 -11.40
C ILE A 44 -3.00 -14.17 -11.33
N SER A 45 -4.12 -13.97 -10.64
CA SER A 45 -4.71 -12.64 -10.43
C SER A 45 -3.77 -11.71 -9.65
N ILE A 46 -3.00 -12.25 -8.70
CA ILE A 46 -1.97 -11.53 -7.94
C ILE A 46 -0.89 -11.01 -8.90
N ILE A 47 -0.37 -11.86 -9.77
CA ILE A 47 0.68 -11.49 -10.75
C ILE A 47 0.17 -10.43 -11.72
N LEU A 48 -1.05 -10.60 -12.26
CA LEU A 48 -1.66 -9.62 -13.15
C LEU A 48 -1.81 -8.25 -12.47
N GLY A 49 -2.31 -8.24 -11.24
CA GLY A 49 -2.43 -7.03 -10.43
C GLY A 49 -1.07 -6.34 -10.19
N TRP A 50 -0.03 -7.13 -9.92
CA TRP A 50 1.32 -6.63 -9.71
C TRP A 50 1.90 -6.01 -10.98
N MET A 51 1.70 -6.64 -12.14
CA MET A 51 2.13 -6.11 -13.43
C MET A 51 1.48 -4.75 -13.72
N VAL A 52 0.15 -4.65 -13.57
CA VAL A 52 -0.60 -3.40 -13.79
C VAL A 52 -0.11 -2.31 -12.84
N THR A 53 0.02 -2.61 -11.55
CA THR A 53 0.47 -1.63 -10.55
C THR A 53 1.92 -1.21 -10.80
N SER A 54 2.79 -2.12 -11.21
CA SER A 54 4.19 -1.81 -11.53
C SER A 54 4.31 -0.86 -12.72
N ILE A 55 3.50 -1.08 -13.76
CA ILE A 55 3.42 -0.18 -14.93
C ILE A 55 2.98 1.21 -14.47
N ILE A 56 1.93 1.31 -13.65
CA ILE A 56 1.47 2.58 -13.07
C ILE A 56 2.61 3.23 -12.26
N GLY A 57 3.32 2.46 -11.44
CA GLY A 57 4.47 2.94 -10.67
C GLY A 57 5.57 3.55 -11.51
N VAL A 58 5.94 2.91 -12.62
CA VAL A 58 6.90 3.47 -13.58
C VAL A 58 6.40 4.81 -14.11
N PHE A 59 5.12 4.92 -14.49
CA PHE A 59 4.56 6.20 -14.95
C PHE A 59 4.60 7.29 -13.88
N ILE A 60 4.29 6.95 -12.62
CA ILE A 60 4.38 7.91 -11.50
C ILE A 60 5.81 8.44 -11.37
N ILE A 61 6.80 7.56 -11.34
CA ILE A 61 8.20 7.96 -11.19
C ILE A 61 8.69 8.78 -12.39
N LEU A 62 8.36 8.38 -13.62
CA LEU A 62 8.72 9.14 -14.83
C LEU A 62 8.09 10.55 -14.83
N MET A 63 6.84 10.66 -14.38
CA MET A 63 6.14 11.95 -14.26
C MET A 63 6.81 12.86 -13.24
N LEU A 64 7.24 12.31 -12.10
CA LEU A 64 7.94 13.04 -11.05
C LEU A 64 9.37 13.46 -11.49
N GLN A 65 10.08 12.61 -12.22
CA GLN A 65 11.40 12.93 -12.78
C GLN A 65 11.34 14.08 -13.79
N LYS A 66 10.27 14.15 -14.61
CA LYS A 66 10.04 15.26 -15.55
C LYS A 66 9.66 16.58 -14.85
N ASN A 67 9.25 16.53 -13.58
CA ASN A 67 8.76 17.68 -12.83
C ASN A 67 9.48 17.86 -11.47
N PRO A 68 10.82 17.98 -11.44
CA PRO A 68 11.62 17.84 -10.23
C PRO A 68 11.40 18.93 -9.16
N ASN A 69 10.83 20.07 -9.54
CA ASN A 69 10.60 21.23 -8.67
C ASN A 69 9.10 21.52 -8.46
N LYS A 70 8.22 20.59 -8.82
CA LYS A 70 6.77 20.77 -8.69
C LYS A 70 6.18 19.73 -7.75
N ASN A 71 5.34 20.18 -6.83
CA ASN A 71 4.55 19.31 -5.97
C ASN A 71 3.38 18.72 -6.77
N PHE A 72 2.79 17.61 -6.32
CA PHE A 72 1.69 16.94 -7.03
C PHE A 72 0.55 17.89 -7.47
N SER A 73 0.12 18.80 -6.58
CA SER A 73 -0.88 19.84 -6.91
C SER A 73 -0.44 20.76 -8.05
N GLN A 74 0.83 21.18 -8.06
CA GLN A 74 1.39 22.04 -9.11
C GLN A 74 1.53 21.27 -10.43
N ILE A 75 1.83 19.98 -10.37
CA ILE A 75 1.87 19.12 -11.56
C ILE A 75 0.48 19.03 -12.18
N LEU A 76 -0.55 18.71 -11.40
CA LEU A 76 -1.94 18.67 -11.88
C LEU A 76 -2.38 20.02 -12.48
N LYS A 77 -2.06 21.13 -11.82
CA LYS A 77 -2.36 22.48 -12.34
C LYS A 77 -1.61 22.82 -13.62
N THR A 78 -0.41 22.28 -13.82
CA THR A 78 0.37 22.49 -15.06
C THR A 78 -0.30 21.79 -16.25
N TYR A 79 -0.72 20.53 -16.09
CA TYR A 79 -1.24 19.73 -17.20
C TYR A 79 -2.73 19.99 -17.49
N PHE A 80 -3.54 20.25 -16.45
CA PHE A 80 -5.00 20.38 -16.58
C PHE A 80 -5.51 21.81 -16.33
N GLY A 81 -4.62 22.76 -16.05
CA GLY A 81 -4.99 24.13 -15.69
C GLY A 81 -5.42 24.30 -14.23
N LYS A 82 -5.61 25.55 -13.80
CA LYS A 82 -5.85 25.90 -12.39
C LYS A 82 -7.12 25.27 -11.82
N TRP A 83 -8.22 25.30 -12.57
CA TRP A 83 -9.53 24.84 -12.10
C TRP A 83 -9.59 23.31 -12.02
N ILE A 84 -9.44 22.63 -13.16
CA ILE A 84 -9.50 21.16 -13.25
C ILE A 84 -8.40 20.53 -12.39
N GLY A 85 -7.16 21.06 -12.44
CA GLY A 85 -6.07 20.57 -11.61
C GLY A 85 -6.32 20.68 -10.11
N THR A 86 -7.06 21.70 -9.66
CA THR A 86 -7.46 21.83 -8.24
C THR A 86 -8.54 20.82 -7.87
N ILE A 87 -9.54 20.61 -8.73
CA ILE A 87 -10.60 19.62 -8.51
C ILE A 87 -10.01 18.21 -8.43
N LEU A 88 -9.09 17.85 -9.35
CA LEU A 88 -8.41 16.56 -9.34
C LEU A 88 -7.59 16.37 -8.04
N PHE A 89 -6.88 17.40 -7.59
CA PHE A 89 -6.13 17.35 -6.35
C PHE A 89 -7.03 17.14 -5.13
N LEU A 90 -8.15 17.86 -5.05
CA LEU A 90 -9.11 17.71 -3.95
C LEU A 90 -9.76 16.33 -3.96
N THR A 91 -10.18 15.84 -5.13
CA THR A 91 -10.75 14.50 -5.30
C THR A 91 -9.76 13.43 -4.83
N TYR A 92 -8.49 13.58 -5.19
CA TYR A 92 -7.43 12.70 -4.75
C TYR A 92 -7.17 12.78 -3.24
N ALA A 93 -7.22 13.98 -2.64
CA ALA A 93 -7.11 14.15 -1.20
C ALA A 93 -8.27 13.46 -0.45
N PHE A 94 -9.50 13.55 -0.96
CA PHE A 94 -10.65 12.82 -0.42
C PHE A 94 -10.45 11.30 -0.54
N TYR A 95 -9.98 10.81 -1.70
CA TYR A 95 -9.64 9.41 -1.87
C TYR A 95 -8.64 8.93 -0.79
N LEU A 96 -7.54 9.67 -0.57
CA LEU A 96 -6.55 9.31 0.45
C LEU A 96 -7.13 9.34 1.86
N PHE A 97 -8.03 10.29 2.17
CA PHE A 97 -8.73 10.34 3.45
C PHE A 97 -9.59 9.09 3.67
N PHE A 98 -10.41 8.71 2.69
CA PHE A 98 -11.24 7.51 2.78
C PHE A 98 -10.41 6.23 2.81
N ALA A 99 -9.31 6.15 2.07
CA ALA A 99 -8.39 5.01 2.10
C ALA A 99 -7.73 4.84 3.49
N GLY A 100 -7.28 5.95 4.10
CA GLY A 100 -6.75 5.96 5.45
C GLY A 100 -7.80 5.56 6.50
N PHE A 101 -9.03 6.10 6.37
CA PHE A 101 -10.14 5.75 7.25
C PHE A 101 -10.52 4.27 7.15
N ASN A 102 -10.61 3.72 5.93
CA ASN A 102 -10.86 2.30 5.71
C ASN A 102 -9.76 1.41 6.32
N THR A 103 -8.50 1.84 6.23
CA THR A 103 -7.37 1.13 6.85
C THR A 103 -7.47 1.14 8.38
N LEU A 104 -7.90 2.26 8.98
CA LEU A 104 -8.15 2.37 10.42
C LEU A 104 -9.28 1.42 10.88
N LEU A 105 -10.36 1.30 10.10
CA LEU A 105 -11.45 0.37 10.39
C LEU A 105 -10.98 -1.08 10.33
N LYS A 106 -10.23 -1.47 9.29
CA LYS A 106 -9.63 -2.81 9.20
C LYS A 106 -8.72 -3.13 10.39
N ALA A 107 -7.89 -2.17 10.81
CA ALA A 107 -7.04 -2.33 11.99
C ALA A 107 -7.88 -2.50 13.27
N THR A 108 -8.97 -1.73 13.39
CA THR A 108 -9.94 -1.86 14.50
C THR A 108 -10.57 -3.26 14.52
N ASP A 109 -10.99 -3.77 13.37
CA ASP A 109 -11.61 -5.10 13.26
C ASP A 109 -10.63 -6.22 13.65
N ILE A 110 -9.37 -6.13 13.23
CA ILE A 110 -8.33 -7.07 13.62
C ILE A 110 -8.15 -7.05 15.16
N VAL A 111 -7.98 -5.88 15.77
CA VAL A 111 -7.81 -5.78 17.22
C VAL A 111 -9.06 -6.28 17.97
N LYS A 112 -10.24 -5.98 17.46
CA LYS A 112 -11.49 -6.45 18.04
C LYS A 112 -11.59 -7.97 18.01
N VAL A 113 -11.38 -8.59 16.86
CA VAL A 113 -11.50 -10.05 16.70
C VAL A 113 -10.48 -10.80 17.55
N TRP A 114 -9.25 -10.30 17.61
CA TRP A 114 -8.13 -11.05 18.21
C TRP A 114 -7.82 -10.70 19.67
N ILE A 115 -8.13 -9.47 20.12
CA ILE A 115 -7.70 -8.97 21.44
C ILE A 115 -8.91 -8.58 22.30
N PHE A 116 -9.83 -7.78 21.77
CA PHE A 116 -10.94 -7.21 22.54
C PHE A 116 -12.33 -7.48 21.90
N PRO A 117 -12.78 -8.74 21.85
CA PRO A 117 -14.00 -9.12 21.12
C PRO A 117 -15.27 -8.49 21.70
N SER A 118 -15.32 -8.30 23.02
CA SER A 118 -16.47 -7.73 23.73
C SER A 118 -16.49 -6.19 23.71
N THR A 119 -15.40 -5.54 23.29
CA THR A 119 -15.30 -4.08 23.32
C THR A 119 -15.95 -3.46 22.08
N PRO A 120 -16.77 -2.40 22.21
CA PRO A 120 -17.31 -1.66 21.08
C PRO A 120 -16.21 -1.10 20.17
N ALA A 121 -16.41 -1.19 18.85
CA ALA A 121 -15.40 -0.82 17.85
C ALA A 121 -14.94 0.65 17.99
N TYR A 122 -15.85 1.58 18.29
CA TYR A 122 -15.52 3.00 18.43
C TYR A 122 -14.49 3.27 19.55
N GLN A 123 -14.53 2.50 20.64
CA GLN A 123 -13.57 2.65 21.75
C GLN A 123 -12.17 2.19 21.31
N ILE A 124 -12.09 1.08 20.58
CA ILE A 124 -10.84 0.57 20.01
C ILE A 124 -10.29 1.57 18.99
N THR A 125 -11.13 2.12 18.10
CA THR A 125 -10.71 3.11 17.11
C THR A 125 -10.14 4.37 17.76
N ILE A 126 -10.79 4.92 18.79
CA ILE A 126 -10.29 6.09 19.53
C ILE A 126 -8.93 5.81 20.16
N LEU A 127 -8.75 4.61 20.74
CA LEU A 127 -7.49 4.20 21.32
C LEU A 127 -6.37 4.07 20.27
N LEU A 128 -6.68 3.52 19.10
CA LEU A 128 -5.73 3.37 17.98
C LEU A 128 -5.36 4.71 17.34
N LEU A 129 -6.22 5.72 17.39
CA LEU A 129 -5.91 7.05 16.83
C LEU A 129 -4.74 7.73 17.56
N LEU A 130 -4.59 7.51 18.87
CA LEU A 130 -3.56 8.15 19.68
C LEU A 130 -2.13 7.88 19.17
N PRO A 131 -1.68 6.62 19.00
CA PRO A 131 -0.35 6.35 18.44
C PRO A 131 -0.21 6.82 16.98
N PHE A 132 -1.28 6.78 16.18
CA PHE A 132 -1.22 7.27 14.79
C PHE A 132 -1.02 8.79 14.72
N ILE A 133 -1.70 9.56 15.55
CA ILE A 133 -1.53 11.01 15.64
C ILE A 133 -0.10 11.34 16.10
N ILE A 134 0.41 10.65 17.13
CA ILE A 134 1.78 10.86 17.61
C ILE A 134 2.80 10.59 16.49
N LEU A 135 2.66 9.48 15.76
CA LEU A 135 3.55 9.16 14.64
C LEU A 135 3.44 10.20 13.52
N ALA A 136 2.21 10.61 13.15
CA ALA A 136 1.99 11.62 12.11
C ALA A 136 2.63 12.97 12.46
N LEU A 137 2.51 13.42 13.72
CA LEU A 137 3.12 14.66 14.21
C LEU A 137 4.65 14.57 14.30
N SER A 138 5.21 13.37 14.45
CA SER A 138 6.66 13.13 14.52
C SER A 138 7.37 13.29 13.16
N GLY A 139 6.61 13.45 12.08
CA GLY A 139 7.10 13.77 10.73
C GLY A 139 7.64 12.58 9.94
N LEU A 140 8.06 12.86 8.69
CA LEU A 140 8.40 11.82 7.70
C LEU A 140 9.48 10.84 8.16
N ARG A 141 10.51 11.32 8.89
CA ARG A 141 11.60 10.45 9.35
C ARG A 141 11.09 9.40 10.34
N ALA A 142 10.19 9.78 11.25
CA ALA A 142 9.59 8.85 12.19
C ALA A 142 8.75 7.80 11.46
N LEU A 143 7.96 8.23 10.47
CA LEU A 143 7.19 7.34 9.60
C LEU A 143 8.06 6.32 8.86
N THR A 144 9.16 6.75 8.22
CA THR A 144 10.05 5.83 7.50
C THR A 144 10.85 4.91 8.43
N SER A 145 11.22 5.39 9.63
CA SER A 145 11.84 4.54 10.64
C SER A 145 10.86 3.49 11.17
N TYR A 146 9.61 3.87 11.39
CA TYR A 146 8.56 2.95 11.80
C TYR A 146 8.27 1.90 10.72
N SER A 147 8.19 2.29 9.44
CA SER A 147 7.99 1.33 8.35
C SER A 147 9.14 0.32 8.24
N MET A 148 10.40 0.75 8.45
CA MET A 148 11.54 -0.17 8.52
C MET A 148 11.42 -1.15 9.68
N LEU A 149 11.05 -0.66 10.87
CA LEU A 149 10.83 -1.52 12.02
C LEU A 149 9.77 -2.58 11.69
N VAL A 150 8.58 -2.14 11.24
CA VAL A 150 7.47 -3.05 10.91
C VAL A 150 7.89 -4.06 9.84
N PHE A 151 8.63 -3.63 8.81
CA PHE A 151 9.14 -4.54 7.79
C PHE A 151 9.99 -5.65 8.40
N PHE A 152 11.07 -5.32 9.12
CA PHE A 152 11.93 -6.36 9.72
C PHE A 152 11.19 -7.26 10.72
N PHE A 153 10.23 -6.71 11.47
CA PHE A 153 9.39 -7.47 12.39
C PHE A 153 8.38 -8.39 11.69
N THR A 154 8.04 -8.16 10.42
CA THR A 154 7.03 -8.93 9.67
C THR A 154 7.62 -9.79 8.54
N THR A 155 8.87 -9.53 8.12
CA THR A 155 9.55 -10.26 7.02
C THR A 155 9.65 -11.77 7.26
N TRP A 156 9.65 -12.25 8.51
CA TRP A 156 9.69 -13.68 8.81
C TRP A 156 8.32 -14.38 8.61
N MET A 157 7.20 -13.63 8.63
CA MET A 157 5.86 -14.22 8.57
C MET A 157 5.60 -15.02 7.28
N PRO A 158 5.96 -14.55 6.07
CA PRO A 158 5.82 -15.36 4.86
C PRO A 158 6.61 -16.69 4.93
N LEU A 159 7.80 -16.69 5.52
CA LEU A 159 8.60 -17.92 5.70
C LEU A 159 7.90 -18.89 6.65
N PHE A 160 7.29 -18.38 7.72
CA PHE A 160 6.50 -19.19 8.64
C PHE A 160 5.26 -19.80 7.97
N LEU A 161 4.55 -19.03 7.14
CA LEU A 161 3.42 -19.55 6.36
C LEU A 161 3.85 -20.67 5.41
N LEU A 162 4.97 -20.51 4.70
CA LEU A 162 5.54 -21.55 3.84
C LEU A 162 5.94 -22.80 4.62
N PHE A 163 6.50 -22.64 5.82
CA PHE A 163 6.84 -23.75 6.70
C PHE A 163 5.59 -24.52 7.15
N SER A 164 4.51 -23.81 7.52
CA SER A 164 3.24 -24.42 7.91
C SER A 164 2.60 -25.26 6.80
N LEU A 165 2.78 -24.85 5.53
CA LEU A 165 2.30 -25.58 4.36
C LEU A 165 3.00 -26.93 4.14
N LYS A 166 4.21 -27.16 4.71
CA LYS A 166 5.04 -28.33 4.42
C LYS A 166 4.32 -29.68 4.63
N SER A 167 3.45 -29.78 5.63
CA SER A 167 2.76 -31.05 5.95
C SER A 167 1.62 -31.39 4.99
N ASN A 168 1.02 -30.40 4.33
CA ASN A 168 -0.19 -30.57 3.50
C ASN A 168 0.01 -30.03 2.08
N TYR A 169 1.26 -29.82 1.67
CA TYR A 169 1.60 -29.31 0.36
C TYR A 169 1.46 -30.41 -0.69
N ASN A 170 0.43 -30.28 -1.54
CA ASN A 170 0.27 -31.08 -2.75
C ASN A 170 0.22 -30.16 -3.97
N PRO A 171 1.27 -30.15 -4.84
CA PRO A 171 1.29 -29.35 -6.05
C PRO A 171 0.10 -29.63 -7.00
N LEU A 172 -0.47 -30.84 -6.94
CA LEU A 172 -1.62 -31.22 -7.76
C LEU A 172 -2.87 -30.39 -7.45
N HIS A 173 -2.95 -29.75 -6.28
CA HIS A 173 -4.05 -28.84 -5.94
C HIS A 173 -4.02 -27.53 -6.76
N LEU A 174 -2.91 -27.22 -7.45
CA LEU A 174 -2.84 -26.09 -8.39
C LEU A 174 -3.35 -26.47 -9.79
N LEU A 175 -3.64 -27.75 -10.03
CA LEU A 175 -4.14 -28.25 -11.30
C LEU A 175 -5.65 -28.55 -11.22
N PRO A 176 -6.38 -28.44 -12.35
CA PRO A 176 -5.93 -27.86 -13.62
C PRO A 176 -5.80 -26.34 -13.53
N ILE A 177 -4.83 -25.77 -14.27
CA ILE A 177 -4.72 -24.32 -14.44
C ILE A 177 -5.82 -23.86 -15.40
N PHE A 178 -6.45 -22.71 -15.11
CA PHE A 178 -7.60 -22.18 -15.85
C PHE A 178 -8.84 -23.06 -15.73
N LYS A 179 -9.10 -23.60 -14.53
CA LYS A 179 -10.20 -24.54 -14.28
C LYS A 179 -11.55 -23.99 -14.72
N GLU A 180 -11.80 -22.72 -14.42
CA GLU A 180 -13.05 -22.00 -14.73
C GLU A 180 -12.84 -20.98 -15.88
N GLY A 181 -11.73 -21.08 -16.60
CA GLY A 181 -11.34 -20.17 -17.69
C GLY A 181 -10.72 -18.85 -17.22
N LEU A 182 -10.57 -17.89 -18.16
CA LEU A 182 -9.88 -16.61 -17.93
C LEU A 182 -10.73 -15.57 -17.21
N TYR A 183 -12.06 -15.59 -17.38
CA TYR A 183 -12.93 -14.56 -16.84
C TYR A 183 -12.88 -14.44 -15.31
N PRO A 184 -12.93 -15.55 -14.53
CA PRO A 184 -12.82 -15.48 -13.08
C PRO A 184 -11.48 -14.90 -12.60
N ILE A 185 -10.39 -15.20 -13.29
CA ILE A 185 -9.05 -14.67 -13.00
C ILE A 185 -9.03 -13.15 -13.19
N LEU A 186 -9.47 -12.67 -14.35
CA LEU A 186 -9.54 -11.23 -14.62
C LEU A 186 -10.48 -10.50 -13.66
N LYS A 187 -11.60 -11.13 -13.32
CA LYS A 187 -12.55 -10.60 -12.32
C LYS A 187 -11.92 -10.55 -10.93
N ALA A 188 -11.10 -11.52 -10.55
CA ALA A 188 -10.41 -11.57 -9.27
C ALA A 188 -9.23 -10.59 -9.19
N THR A 189 -8.63 -10.18 -10.32
CA THR A 189 -7.58 -9.13 -10.34
C THR A 189 -8.05 -7.82 -9.69
N LYS A 190 -9.35 -7.49 -9.71
CA LYS A 190 -9.85 -6.30 -9.02
C LYS A 190 -9.62 -6.33 -7.50
N GLU A 191 -9.56 -7.53 -6.90
CA GLU A 191 -9.32 -7.71 -5.47
C GLU A 191 -7.89 -7.32 -5.07
N THR A 192 -6.97 -7.23 -6.04
CA THR A 192 -5.59 -6.78 -5.80
C THR A 192 -5.44 -5.26 -5.81
N ILE A 193 -6.45 -4.51 -6.27
CA ILE A 193 -6.37 -3.04 -6.39
C ILE A 193 -6.13 -2.41 -5.02
N THR A 194 -6.90 -2.82 -4.00
CA THR A 194 -6.77 -2.25 -2.65
C THR A 194 -5.44 -2.63 -1.99
N PRO A 195 -5.02 -3.92 -1.96
CA PRO A 195 -3.72 -4.32 -1.41
C PRO A 195 -2.50 -3.70 -2.10
N TYR A 196 -2.62 -3.33 -3.37
CA TYR A 196 -1.53 -2.70 -4.12
C TYR A 196 -1.57 -1.17 -4.13
N ALA A 197 -2.63 -0.58 -3.62
CA ALA A 197 -2.71 0.84 -3.32
C ALA A 197 -1.65 1.25 -2.29
N GLY A 198 -1.31 2.54 -2.28
CA GLY A 198 -0.22 3.11 -1.49
C GLY A 198 1.01 3.45 -2.33
N LEU A 199 1.14 2.90 -3.54
CA LEU A 199 2.19 3.28 -4.49
C LEU A 199 2.04 4.75 -4.94
N GLU A 200 0.81 5.26 -5.00
CA GLU A 200 0.49 6.65 -5.30
C GLU A 200 1.03 7.65 -4.25
N ILE A 201 1.37 7.21 -3.03
CA ILE A 201 2.05 8.05 -2.03
C ILE A 201 3.46 8.45 -2.48
N ALA A 202 4.03 7.78 -3.49
CA ALA A 202 5.26 8.20 -4.16
C ALA A 202 5.18 9.66 -4.65
N TYR A 203 4.01 10.17 -5.03
CA TYR A 203 3.83 11.58 -5.41
C TYR A 203 4.27 12.59 -4.33
N TYR A 204 4.19 12.21 -3.05
CA TYR A 204 4.56 13.07 -1.93
C TYR A 204 5.94 12.76 -1.36
N ILE A 205 6.38 11.51 -1.43
CA ILE A 205 7.61 11.07 -0.77
C ILE A 205 8.82 11.12 -1.69
N TYR A 206 8.63 10.95 -2.99
CA TYR A 206 9.73 10.99 -3.98
C TYR A 206 10.61 12.24 -3.90
N PRO A 207 10.10 13.48 -3.66
CA PRO A 207 10.95 14.66 -3.53
C PRO A 207 11.95 14.60 -2.36
N PHE A 208 11.68 13.76 -1.35
CA PHE A 208 12.56 13.57 -0.19
C PHE A 208 13.62 12.48 -0.41
N LEU A 209 13.56 11.76 -1.54
CA LEU A 209 14.53 10.74 -1.88
C LEU A 209 15.92 11.37 -2.08
N GLN A 210 16.93 10.81 -1.41
CA GLN A 210 18.33 11.16 -1.67
C GLN A 210 18.60 10.96 -3.16
N LYS A 211 18.89 12.07 -3.85
CA LYS A 211 19.44 12.02 -5.20
C LYS A 211 20.86 11.50 -5.08
N ASN A 212 21.02 10.18 -5.07
CA ASN A 212 22.29 9.58 -5.42
C ASN A 212 22.58 10.05 -6.84
N LYS A 213 23.62 10.88 -7.02
CA LYS A 213 24.23 11.07 -8.32
C LYS A 213 24.51 9.66 -8.82
N ARG A 214 23.73 9.18 -9.79
CA ARG A 214 24.08 7.96 -10.51
C ARG A 214 25.47 8.25 -11.11
N PRO A 215 26.49 7.39 -10.88
CA PRO A 215 27.76 7.54 -11.57
C PRO A 215 27.57 7.49 -13.09
#